data_AF-I5BWV6-F1
#
_entry.id   AF-I5BWV6-F1
#
_cell.length_a   1.000
_cell.length_b   1.000
_cell.length_c   1.000
_cell.angle_alpha   90.00
_cell.angle_beta   90.00
_cell.angle_gamma   90.00
#
_symmetry.space_group_name_H-M   'P 1'
#
loop_
_entity.id
_entity.type
_entity.pdbx_description
1 polymer ?
#
loop_
_entity_poly.entity_id
_entity_poly.type
_entity_poly.pdbx_seq_one_letter_code
_entity_poly.pdbx_strand_id
1 'polypeptide(L)'
;MLMTRISKNIEARAKLMGKMMDRCDVDIQRLAAERLGLTLASAIRSCGLCRNADSCETWLAATAGETARTPPSFCPNAKVFEARARTVRENARSDRPDTNA
;
A
#
# COMPACT_ATOMS: atom_id res chain seq x y z
N MET A 1 -18.69 -12.77 -21.38
CA MET A 1 -19.31 -13.13 -20.08
C MET A 1 -19.02 -12.05 -19.05
N LEU A 2 -20.02 -11.70 -18.22
CA LEU A 2 -19.94 -10.67 -17.17
C LEU A 2 -18.89 -11.00 -16.10
N MET A 3 -18.85 -12.26 -15.64
CA MET A 3 -17.92 -12.71 -14.59
C MET A 3 -16.46 -12.46 -14.97
N THR A 4 -16.07 -12.73 -16.21
CA THR A 4 -14.70 -12.48 -16.71
C THR A 4 -14.29 -11.01 -16.64
N ARG A 5 -15.22 -10.07 -16.84
CA ARG A 5 -14.94 -8.63 -16.77
C ARG A 5 -14.75 -8.16 -15.33
N ILE A 6 -15.55 -8.70 -14.42
CA ILE A 6 -15.45 -8.41 -12.98
C ILE A 6 -14.09 -8.89 -12.45
N SER A 7 -13.70 -10.14 -12.73
CA SER A 7 -12.40 -10.69 -12.29
C SER A 7 -11.23 -9.85 -12.81
N LYS A 8 -11.23 -9.48 -14.10
CA LYS A 8 -10.19 -8.63 -14.68
C LYS A 8 -10.10 -7.26 -14.01
N ASN A 9 -11.23 -6.66 -13.64
CA ASN A 9 -11.24 -5.38 -12.94
C ASN A 9 -10.65 -5.53 -11.53
N ILE A 10 -11.03 -6.57 -10.79
CA ILE A 10 -10.49 -6.86 -9.45
C ILE A 10 -8.97 -7.05 -9.52
N GLU A 11 -8.48 -7.84 -10.48
CA GLU A 11 -7.04 -8.05 -10.67
C GLU A 11 -6.29 -6.75 -11.00
N ALA A 12 -6.85 -5.92 -11.90
CA ALA A 12 -6.27 -4.62 -12.23
C ALA A 12 -6.19 -3.72 -10.99
N ARG A 13 -7.25 -3.68 -10.17
CA ARG A 13 -7.27 -2.90 -8.92
C ARG A 13 -6.28 -3.41 -7.89
N ALA A 14 -6.19 -4.72 -7.70
CA ALA A 14 -5.21 -5.33 -6.80
C ALA A 14 -3.78 -4.97 -7.21
N LYS A 15 -3.47 -4.99 -8.52
CA LYS A 15 -2.18 -4.58 -9.06
C LYS A 15 -1.86 -3.11 -8.78
N LEU A 16 -2.82 -2.20 -8.98
CA LEU A 16 -2.62 -0.78 -8.68
C LEU A 16 -2.37 -0.55 -7.19
N MET A 17 -3.16 -1.19 -6.32
CA MET A 17 -2.99 -1.09 -4.87
C MET A 17 -1.61 -1.59 -4.43
N GLY A 18 -1.16 -2.73 -4.95
CA GLY A 18 0.16 -3.29 -4.65
C GLY A 18 1.28 -2.32 -5.01
N LYS A 19 1.27 -1.79 -6.23
CA LYS A 19 2.25 -0.79 -6.70
C LYS A 19 2.23 0.49 -5.86
N MET A 20 1.04 0.95 -5.45
CA MET A 20 0.88 2.13 -4.60
C MET A 20 1.49 1.91 -3.21
N MET A 21 1.21 0.77 -2.58
CA MET A 21 1.78 0.42 -1.28
C MET A 21 3.30 0.30 -1.34
N ASP A 22 3.83 -0.31 -2.40
CA ASP A 22 5.27 -0.42 -2.66
C ASP A 22 5.92 0.97 -2.83
N ARG A 23 5.34 1.83 -3.69
CA ARG A 23 5.83 3.20 -3.92
C ARG A 23 5.85 4.07 -2.66
N CYS A 24 4.91 3.83 -1.76
CA CYS A 24 4.80 4.54 -0.48
C CYS A 24 5.56 3.83 0.67
N ASP A 25 6.28 2.75 0.38
CA ASP A 25 6.98 1.88 1.35
C ASP A 25 6.10 1.49 2.55
N VAL A 26 4.86 1.09 2.26
CA VAL A 26 3.90 0.69 3.30
C VAL A 26 4.35 -0.63 3.93
N ASP A 27 4.42 -0.65 5.26
CA ASP A 27 4.56 -1.87 6.03
C ASP A 27 3.23 -2.65 6.01
N ILE A 28 3.11 -3.55 5.05
CA ILE A 28 1.94 -4.41 4.90
C ILE A 28 1.73 -5.35 6.09
N GLN A 29 2.79 -5.77 6.77
CA GLN A 29 2.68 -6.68 7.92
C GLN A 29 2.06 -5.93 9.09
N ARG A 30 2.52 -4.71 9.35
CA ARG A 30 1.90 -3.82 10.33
C ARG A 30 0.46 -3.49 9.95
N LEU A 31 0.19 -3.15 8.69
CA LEU A 31 -1.16 -2.85 8.21
C LEU A 31 -2.13 -4.04 8.37
N ALA A 32 -1.64 -5.26 8.17
CA ALA A 32 -2.40 -6.50 8.32
C ALA A 32 -2.61 -6.90 9.79
N ALA A 33 -1.64 -6.63 10.67
CA ALA A 33 -1.76 -6.91 12.10
C ALA A 33 -2.69 -5.93 12.83
N GLU A 34 -2.83 -4.70 12.32
CA GLU A 34 -3.67 -3.69 12.93
C GLU A 34 -5.15 -4.07 12.96
N ARG A 35 -5.75 -3.91 14.15
CA ARG A 35 -7.20 -4.11 14.38
C ARG A 35 -7.69 -5.45 13.83
N LEU A 36 -6.92 -6.53 14.04
CA LEU A 36 -7.24 -7.87 13.56
C LEU A 36 -7.47 -7.91 12.03
N GLY A 37 -6.66 -7.15 11.27
CA GLY A 37 -6.75 -7.08 9.80
C GLY A 37 -7.86 -6.18 9.26
N LEU A 38 -8.69 -5.56 10.12
CA LEU A 38 -9.76 -4.68 9.68
C LEU A 38 -9.25 -3.43 8.94
N THR A 39 -8.06 -2.94 9.29
CA THR A 39 -7.44 -1.80 8.59
C THR A 39 -7.11 -2.17 7.15
N LEU A 40 -6.43 -3.30 6.92
CA LEU A 40 -6.13 -3.79 5.58
C LEU A 40 -7.40 -4.09 4.77
N ALA A 41 -8.39 -4.76 5.38
CA ALA A 41 -9.66 -5.06 4.72
C ALA A 41 -10.41 -3.79 4.30
N SER A 42 -10.38 -2.73 5.14
CA SER A 42 -10.94 -1.43 4.79
C SER A 42 -10.19 -0.77 3.63
N ALA A 43 -8.85 -0.81 3.64
CA ALA A 43 -8.03 -0.25 2.57
C ALA A 43 -8.27 -0.95 1.22
N ILE A 44 -8.42 -2.28 1.22
CA ILE A 44 -8.74 -3.09 0.03
C ILE A 44 -10.09 -2.65 -0.56
N ARG A 45 -11.14 -2.56 0.27
CA ARG A 45 -12.47 -2.12 -0.19
C ARG A 45 -12.44 -0.70 -0.73
N SER A 46 -11.81 0.23 -0.02
CA SER A 46 -11.68 1.64 -0.42
C SER A 46 -10.93 1.78 -1.76
N CYS A 47 -9.88 0.99 -1.97
CA CYS A 47 -9.14 0.99 -3.23
C CYS A 47 -9.96 0.34 -4.37
N GLY A 48 -10.59 -0.80 -4.12
CA GLY A 48 -11.39 -1.53 -5.11
C GLY A 48 -12.57 -0.73 -5.64
N LEU A 49 -13.19 0.12 -4.81
CA LEU A 49 -14.31 1.00 -5.18
C LEU A 49 -13.87 2.40 -5.64
N CYS A 50 -12.57 2.70 -5.63
CA CYS A 50 -12.07 4.03 -5.96
C CYS A 50 -12.29 4.37 -7.45
N ARG A 51 -12.81 5.56 -7.74
CA ARG A 51 -13.04 6.03 -9.12
C ARG A 51 -11.78 6.59 -9.82
N ASN A 52 -10.70 6.83 -9.08
CA ASN A 52 -9.51 7.52 -9.58
C ASN A 52 -8.45 6.53 -10.14
N ALA A 53 -8.88 5.54 -10.94
CA ALA A 53 -7.97 4.53 -11.50
C ALA A 53 -6.89 5.16 -12.38
N ASP A 54 -7.32 5.98 -13.33
CA ASP A 54 -6.45 6.60 -14.33
C ASP A 54 -5.45 7.56 -13.68
N SER A 55 -5.89 8.31 -12.66
CA SER A 55 -5.00 9.17 -11.86
C SER A 55 -3.98 8.35 -11.06
N CYS A 56 -4.37 7.17 -10.55
CA CYS A 56 -3.47 6.25 -9.86
C CYS A 56 -2.42 5.69 -10.82
N GLU A 57 -2.82 5.24 -12.01
CA GLU A 57 -1.93 4.77 -13.06
C GLU A 57 -0.93 5.85 -13.49
N THR A 58 -1.43 7.06 -13.76
CA THR A 58 -0.61 8.21 -14.16
C THR A 58 0.42 8.55 -13.10
N TRP A 59 0.01 8.60 -11.82
CA TRP A 59 0.93 8.88 -10.73
C TRP A 59 1.98 7.79 -10.54
N LEU A 60 1.58 6.51 -10.65
CA LEU A 60 2.49 5.37 -10.55
C LEU A 60 3.53 5.35 -11.68
N ALA A 61 3.12 5.70 -12.89
CA ALA A 61 4.01 5.83 -14.04
C ALA A 61 4.97 7.01 -13.87
N ALA A 62 4.47 8.17 -13.44
CA ALA A 62 5.28 9.38 -13.24
C ALA A 62 6.34 9.25 -12.14
N THR A 63 6.12 8.37 -11.16
CA THR A 63 7.04 8.15 -10.04
C THR A 63 7.79 6.81 -10.14
N ALA A 64 7.81 6.19 -11.33
CA ALA A 64 8.44 4.89 -11.53
C ALA A 64 9.92 4.89 -11.11
N GLY A 65 10.33 3.86 -10.36
CA GLY A 65 11.69 3.74 -9.81
C GLY A 65 11.91 4.48 -8.47
N GLU A 66 10.98 5.32 -8.04
CA GLU A 66 11.04 5.97 -6.72
C GLU A 66 10.45 5.07 -5.62
N THR A 67 10.81 5.32 -4.37
CA THR A 67 10.22 4.69 -3.18
C THR A 67 10.02 5.73 -2.07
N ALA A 68 9.34 5.35 -0.98
CA ALA A 68 9.07 6.21 0.19
C ALA A 68 8.38 7.53 -0.15
N ARG A 69 7.49 7.52 -1.15
CA ARG A 69 6.74 8.70 -1.58
C ARG A 69 5.51 8.92 -0.71
N THR A 70 5.19 10.18 -0.44
CA THR A 70 3.90 10.55 0.12
C THR A 70 2.78 10.17 -0.86
N PRO A 71 1.73 9.46 -0.42
CA PRO A 71 0.58 9.16 -1.25
C PRO A 71 -0.08 10.44 -1.80
N PRO A 72 -0.53 10.48 -3.06
CA PRO A 72 -1.28 11.60 -3.60
C PRO A 72 -2.60 11.82 -2.86
N SER A 73 -3.02 13.09 -2.76
CA SER A 73 -4.22 13.52 -2.02
C SER A 73 -5.54 12.94 -2.56
N PHE A 74 -5.59 12.50 -3.82
CA PHE A 74 -6.77 11.84 -4.39
C PHE A 74 -6.95 10.39 -3.90
N CYS A 75 -5.90 9.78 -3.32
CA CYS A 75 -5.96 8.40 -2.88
C CYS A 75 -6.79 8.30 -1.58
N PRO A 76 -7.87 7.50 -1.55
CA PRO A 76 -8.69 7.36 -0.35
C PRO A 76 -7.92 6.73 0.83
N ASN A 77 -6.85 6.00 0.53
CA ASN A 77 -5.99 5.37 1.52
C ASN A 77 -4.75 6.22 1.87
N ALA A 78 -4.63 7.46 1.39
CA ALA A 78 -3.43 8.28 1.56
C ALA A 78 -2.96 8.35 3.02
N LYS A 79 -3.86 8.76 3.93
CA LYS A 79 -3.54 8.86 5.36
C LYS A 79 -3.20 7.51 6.00
N VAL A 80 -3.86 6.44 5.55
CA VAL A 80 -3.59 5.08 6.05
C VAL A 80 -2.21 4.62 5.63
N PHE A 81 -1.84 4.82 4.36
CA PHE A 81 -0.53 4.42 3.86
C PHE A 81 0.59 5.27 4.43
N GLU A 82 0.42 6.59 4.50
CA GLU A 82 1.39 7.50 5.11
C GLU A 82 1.70 7.12 6.57
N ALA A 83 0.67 6.85 7.36
CA ALA A 83 0.85 6.51 8.77
C ALA A 83 1.37 5.08 9.01
N ARG A 84 1.62 4.30 7.96
CA ARG A 84 2.24 2.96 7.99
C ARG A 84 3.39 2.84 6.99
N ALA A 85 3.90 3.94 6.45
CA ALA A 85 5.16 3.93 5.73
C ALA A 85 6.26 3.50 6.70
N ARG A 86 7.15 2.61 6.27
CA ARG A 86 8.31 2.23 7.08
C ARG A 86 9.12 3.48 7.35
N THR A 87 9.18 3.87 8.62
CA THR A 87 10.17 4.87 9.03
C THR A 87 11.51 4.17 9.14
N VAL A 88 12.58 4.77 8.60
CA VAL A 88 13.97 4.26 8.61
C VAL A 88 14.49 3.83 10.00
N ARG A 89 13.75 4.14 11.09
CA ARG A 89 14.18 3.96 12.49
C ARG A 89 14.01 2.54 13.06
N GLU A 90 13.23 1.66 12.44
CA GLU A 90 12.97 0.31 13.00
C GLU A 90 14.04 -0.74 12.63
N ASN A 91 14.73 -0.58 11.49
CA ASN A 91 15.81 -1.48 11.08
C ASN A 91 17.07 -1.39 11.99
N ALA A 92 17.25 -0.29 12.72
CA ALA A 92 18.39 -0.12 13.64
C ALA A 92 18.26 -0.88 14.98
N ARG A 93 17.09 -1.47 15.29
CA ARG A 93 16.88 -2.23 16.55
C ARG A 93 17.18 -3.72 16.40
N SER A 94 17.15 -4.26 15.17
CA SER A 94 17.34 -5.70 14.91
C SER A 94 18.82 -6.13 14.80
N ASP A 95 19.75 -5.19 14.68
CA ASP A 95 21.20 -5.46 14.51
C ASP A 95 21.99 -5.41 15.84
N ARG A 96 21.33 -5.43 17.00
CA ARG A 96 22.05 -5.52 18.28
C ARG A 96 22.51 -6.98 18.46
N PRO A 97 23.82 -7.30 18.41
CA PRO A 97 24.26 -8.66 18.68
C PRO A 97 23.95 -8.98 20.14
N ASP A 98 23.36 -10.15 20.37
CA ASP A 98 23.17 -10.73 21.69
C ASP A 98 24.55 -10.98 22.31
N THR A 99 25.08 -10.00 23.03
CA THR A 99 26.21 -10.21 23.93
C THR A 99 25.68 -10.89 25.19
N ASN A 100 25.75 -12.22 25.21
CA ASN A 100 25.85 -12.99 26.45
C ASN A 100 27.07 -13.90 26.34
N ALA A 101 28.16 -13.46 26.96
CA ALA A 101 29.31 -14.27 27.38
C ALA A 101 29.59 -13.92 28.84
#